data_AF-A0A5C4PJ37-F1
#
_entry.id   AF-A0A5C4PJ37-F1
#
_cell.length_a   1.000
_cell.length_b   1.000
_cell.length_c   1.000
_cell.angle_alpha   90.00
_cell.angle_beta   90.00
_cell.angle_gamma   90.00
#
_symmetry.space_group_name_H-M   'P 1'
#
loop_
_entity.id
_entity.type
_entity.pdbx_description
1 polymer ?
#
loop_
_entity_poly.entity_id
_entity_poly.type
_entity_poly.pdbx_seq_one_letter_code
_entity_poly.pdbx_strand_id
1 'polypeptide(L)' 'MTISARNQLAASVKTIKSGAVNDQIELILNSGETLVAVITSDSTQKLGLS' A
#
# COMPACT_ATOMS: atom_id res chain seq x y z
N MET A 1 6.49 15.05 0.45
CA MET A 1 7.66 14.42 1.11
C MET A 1 8.51 13.78 0.04
N THR A 2 9.83 13.86 0.15
CA THR A 2 10.77 13.20 -0.77
C THR A 2 11.61 12.23 0.03
N ILE A 3 11.60 10.96 -0.36
CA ILE A 3 12.42 9.91 0.23
C ILE A 3 13.53 9.47 -0.73
N SER A 4 14.58 8.84 -0.23
CA SER A 4 15.72 8.38 -1.04
C SER A 4 15.39 7.24 -2.01
N ALA A 5 14.24 6.57 -1.83
CA ALA A 5 13.78 5.53 -2.74
C ALA A 5 13.55 6.12 -4.14
N ARG A 6 14.21 5.52 -5.15
CA ARG A 6 14.11 5.96 -6.55
C ARG A 6 12.71 5.78 -7.13
N ASN A 7 12.03 4.70 -6.75
CA ASN A 7 10.72 4.35 -7.27
C ASN A 7 9.64 4.87 -6.32
N GLN A 8 8.91 5.89 -6.77
CA GLN A 8 7.77 6.47 -6.07
C GLN A 8 6.59 6.47 -7.03
N LEU A 9 5.79 5.40 -6.99
CA LEU A 9 4.67 5.21 -7.90
C LEU A 9 3.39 5.73 -7.26
N ALA A 10 2.74 6.69 -7.91
CA ALA A 10 1.42 7.15 -7.49
C ALA A 10 0.36 6.08 -7.82
N ALA A 11 -0.46 5.76 -6.83
CA ALA A 11 -1.49 4.73 -6.94
C ALA A 11 -2.69 5.04 -6.03
N SER A 12 -3.84 4.47 -6.35
CA SER A 12 -5.04 4.50 -5.51
C SER A 12 -5.26 3.15 -4.84
N VAL A 13 -5.64 3.15 -3.57
CA VAL A 13 -5.99 1.92 -2.84
C VAL A 13 -7.28 1.34 -3.41
N LYS A 14 -7.22 0.07 -3.83
CA LYS A 14 -8.36 -0.68 -4.35
C LYS A 14 -8.99 -1.54 -3.26
N THR A 15 -8.17 -2.30 -2.54
CA THR A 15 -8.62 -3.14 -1.43
C THR A 15 -7.48 -3.38 -0.45
N ILE A 16 -7.84 -3.64 0.80
CA ILE A 16 -6.91 -4.01 1.88
C ILE A 16 -7.42 -5.30 2.49
N LYS A 17 -6.56 -6.30 2.55
CA LYS A 17 -6.81 -7.56 3.22
C LYS A 17 -5.96 -7.61 4.49
N SER A 18 -6.60 -7.37 5.62
CA SER A 18 -5.94 -7.41 6.92
C SER A 18 -5.54 -8.82 7.32
N GLY A 19 -4.34 -8.96 7.87
CA GLY A 19 -3.84 -10.20 8.45
C GLY A 19 -3.45 -10.00 9.92
N ALA A 20 -3.04 -11.09 10.58
CA ALA A 20 -2.64 -11.01 11.99
C ALA A 20 -1.34 -10.21 12.20
N VAL A 21 -0.43 -10.23 11.22
CA VAL A 21 0.89 -9.59 11.29
C VAL A 21 1.14 -8.67 10.10
N ASN A 22 0.76 -9.11 8.89
CA ASN A 22 0.92 -8.34 7.66
C ASN A 22 -0.42 -8.18 6.97
N ASP A 23 -0.60 -7.00 6.37
CA ASP A 23 -1.73 -6.66 5.55
C ASP A 23 -1.30 -6.60 4.09
N GLN A 24 -2.16 -7.08 3.21
CA GLN A 24 -1.97 -7.00 1.77
C GLN A 24 -2.82 -5.85 1.22
N ILE A 25 -2.18 -4.90 0.54
CA ILE A 25 -2.83 -3.76 -0.10
C ILE A 25 -2.74 -3.94 -1.62
N GLU A 26 -3.89 -3.98 -2.28
CA GLU A 26 -3.97 -3.88 -3.73
C GLU A 26 -4.14 -2.42 -4.12
N LEU A 27 -3.26 -1.96 -5.00
CA LEU A 27 -3.18 -0.59 -5.49
C LEU A 27 -3.43 -0.59 -7.00
N ILE A 28 -4.16 0.39 -7.50
CA ILE A 28 -4.29 0.65 -8.94
C ILE A 28 -3.36 1.82 -9.28
N LEU A 29 -2.38 1.56 -10.14
CA LEU A 29 -1.52 2.58 -10.72
C LEU A 29 -2.30 3.41 -11.74
N ASN A 30 -1.82 4.62 -12.03
CA ASN A 30 -2.43 5.47 -13.07
C ASN A 30 -2.41 4.84 -14.47
N SER A 31 -1.52 3.86 -14.71
CA SER A 31 -1.48 3.04 -15.94
C SER A 31 -2.63 2.04 -16.05
N GLY A 32 -3.39 1.81 -14.97
CA GLY A 32 -4.41 0.78 -14.87
C GLY A 32 -3.89 -0.57 -14.35
N GLU A 33 -2.58 -0.71 -14.19
CA GLU A 33 -1.96 -1.92 -13.64
C GLU A 33 -2.21 -2.05 -12.13
N THR A 34 -2.25 -3.28 -11.64
CA THR A 34 -2.39 -3.56 -10.21
C THR A 34 -1.03 -3.81 -9.58
N LEU A 35 -0.72 -3.05 -8.52
CA LEU A 35 0.45 -3.23 -7.68
C LEU A 35 0.00 -3.82 -6.33
N VAL A 36 0.66 -4.88 -5.86
CA VAL A 36 0.37 -5.48 -4.56
C VAL A 36 1.50 -5.16 -3.59
N ALA A 37 1.17 -4.53 -2.47
CA ALA A 37 2.10 -4.25 -1.38
C ALA A 37 1.73 -5.10 -0.16
N VAL A 38 2.74 -5.58 0.56
CA VAL A 38 2.56 -6.26 1.85
C VAL A 38 3.35 -5.49 2.89
N ILE A 39 2.67 -4.97 3.90
CA ILE A 39 3.27 -4.21 5.01
C ILE A 39 2.73 -4.74 6.34
N THR A 40 3.36 -4.38 7.45
CA THR A 40 2.88 -4.79 8.77
C THR A 40 1.50 -4.20 9.08
N SER A 41 0.66 -4.94 9.82
CA SER A 41 -0.67 -4.49 10.25
C SER A 41 -0.64 -3.26 11.16
N ASP A 42 0.46 -3.03 11.88
CA ASP A 42 0.69 -1.82 12.64
C ASP A 42 0.90 -0.59 11.72
N SER A 43 1.49 -0.79 10.54
CA SER A 43 1.69 0.31 9.57
C SER A 43 0.37 0.75 8.92
N THR A 44 -0.52 -0.17 8.56
CA THR A 44 -1.85 0.18 8.01
C THR A 44 -2.68 0.96 9.02
N GLN A 45 -2.65 0.58 10.30
CA GLN A 45 -3.29 1.32 11.39
C GLN A 45 -2.69 2.72 11.57
N LYS A 46 -1.37 2.83 11.63
CA LYS A 46 -0.66 4.13 11.76
C LYS A 46 -0.91 5.08 10.60
N LEU A 47 -1.17 4.53 9.41
CA LEU A 47 -1.48 5.30 8.20
C LEU A 47 -2.98 5.60 8.05
N GLY A 48 -3.84 5.13 8.96
CA GLY A 48 -5.29 5.35 8.92
C GLY A 48 -5.97 4.66 7.74
N LEU A 49 -5.45 3.51 7.31
CA LEU A 49 -5.97 2.73 6.20
C LEU A 49 -6.91 1.59 6.64
N SER A 50 -6.96 1.30 7.94
CA SER A 50 -7.82 0.29 8.58
C SER A 50 -8.76 0.87 9.62
#